data_AF-A0AAJ0YC09-F1
#
_entry.id   AF-A0AAJ0YC09-F1
#
_cell.length_a   1.000
_cell.length_b   1.000
_cell.length_c   1.000
_cell.angle_alpha   90.00
_cell.angle_beta   90.00
_cell.angle_gamma   90.00
#
_symmetry.space_group_name_H-M   'P 1'
#
loop_
_entity.id
_entity.type
_entity.pdbx_description
1 polymer ?
#
loop_
_entity_poly.entity_id
_entity_poly.type
_entity_poly.pdbx_seq_one_letter_code
_entity_poly.pdbx_strand_id
1 'polypeptide(L)'
;MKNEPSQQQNGQSMPYLIPDADFNAKLKIHSKNIEHTKEFLEQGVQDFELPQYNIPVGYRFVKSLKRNQYRLITTTVPFETVYLVEVIFRKDIVYTKTICTQVKVWRTVAAEHSTVTRAIPRAFFNYLLENYNIVVSDEEQTGAGKRFWETMIDWAFKANLYIYISDGTEEERPLIKLNNTDELYEKWEDFCWGKDRDIHTHRLLVISKEPLSQ
;
A
#
# COMPACT_ATOMS: atom_id res chain seq x y z
N MET A 1 1.72 -33.22 52.80
CA MET A 1 2.42 -33.33 51.51
C MET A 1 1.40 -33.40 50.39
N LYS A 2 1.43 -32.40 49.50
CA LYS A 2 1.09 -32.36 48.07
C LYS A 2 -0.31 -32.80 47.62
N ASN A 3 -1.00 -32.13 46.71
CA ASN A 3 -0.84 -30.84 46.03
C ASN A 3 -2.18 -30.60 45.30
N GLU A 4 -2.77 -29.43 45.45
CA GLU A 4 -3.84 -28.95 44.57
C GLU A 4 -3.24 -28.57 43.20
N PRO A 5 -3.95 -28.80 42.07
CA PRO A 5 -3.50 -28.29 40.79
C PRO A 5 -3.73 -26.78 40.71
N SER A 6 -2.59 -26.10 40.69
CA SER A 6 -2.37 -24.68 40.49
C SER A 6 -3.02 -24.12 39.23
N GLN A 7 -3.61 -22.93 39.39
CA GLN A 7 -4.00 -21.99 38.34
C GLN A 7 -2.87 -21.83 37.30
N GLN A 8 -3.15 -22.17 36.04
CA GLN A 8 -2.31 -21.74 34.91
C GLN A 8 -2.72 -20.34 34.50
N GLN A 9 -1.87 -19.38 34.87
CA GLN A 9 -1.76 -18.08 34.23
C GLN A 9 -1.35 -18.30 32.77
N ASN A 10 -2.27 -18.14 31.82
CA ASN A 10 -1.86 -17.90 30.44
C ASN A 10 -1.54 -16.41 30.30
N GLY A 11 -0.24 -16.14 30.40
CA GLY A 11 0.37 -14.84 30.23
C GLY A 11 -0.03 -14.18 28.91
N GLN A 12 -0.19 -12.87 29.01
CA GLN A 12 -0.16 -11.86 27.96
C GLN A 12 0.31 -12.39 26.59
N SER A 13 -0.64 -12.53 25.67
CA SER A 13 -0.38 -12.50 24.23
C SER A 13 0.11 -11.09 23.89
N MET A 14 1.41 -10.86 24.06
CA MET A 14 2.09 -9.73 23.42
C MET A 14 1.81 -9.84 21.92
N PRO A 15 1.42 -8.75 21.24
CA PRO A 15 1.09 -8.82 19.83
C PRO A 15 2.28 -9.39 19.06
N TYR A 16 2.02 -10.40 18.24
CA TYR A 16 2.99 -10.95 17.30
C TYR A 16 3.33 -9.85 16.29
N LEU A 17 4.45 -9.15 16.53
CA LEU A 17 4.94 -8.09 15.66
C LEU A 17 5.60 -8.75 14.44
N ILE A 18 4.91 -8.73 13.31
CA ILE A 18 5.54 -8.98 12.01
C ILE A 18 6.67 -7.95 11.87
N PRO A 19 7.88 -8.35 11.46
CA PRO A 19 8.99 -7.42 11.26
C PRO A 19 8.53 -6.27 10.37
N ASP A 20 8.58 -5.05 10.90
CA ASP A 20 8.32 -3.84 10.13
C ASP A 20 9.26 -3.85 8.91
N ALA A 21 8.73 -3.52 7.73
CA ALA A 21 9.57 -3.40 6.56
C ALA A 21 10.74 -2.43 6.84
N ASP A 22 11.95 -2.76 6.39
CA ASP A 22 13.22 -2.05 6.73
C ASP A 22 13.12 -0.51 6.59
N PHE A 23 12.29 -0.01 5.67
CA PHE A 23 12.02 1.42 5.50
C PHE A 23 11.26 2.06 6.67
N ASN A 24 10.35 1.34 7.33
CA ASN A 24 9.57 1.85 8.44
C ASN A 24 10.50 2.14 9.62
N ALA A 25 11.47 1.26 9.88
CA ALA A 25 12.53 1.48 10.86
C ALA A 25 13.44 2.68 10.50
N LYS A 26 13.66 2.92 9.21
CA LYS A 26 14.50 4.00 8.67
C LYS A 26 13.83 5.38 8.68
N LEU A 27 12.53 5.46 8.40
CA LEU A 27 11.81 6.73 8.26
C LEU A 27 11.03 7.13 9.52
N LYS A 28 10.76 6.19 10.45
CA LYS A 28 10.06 6.47 11.71
C LYS A 28 10.92 7.24 12.71
N ILE A 29 12.24 7.00 12.72
CA ILE A 29 13.17 7.72 13.61
C ILE A 29 13.56 9.02 12.92
N HIS A 30 13.23 10.17 13.53
CA HIS A 30 13.41 11.50 12.91
C HIS A 30 14.84 11.74 12.39
N SER A 31 15.88 11.42 13.18
CA SER A 31 17.28 11.57 12.73
C SER A 31 17.62 10.71 11.51
N LYS A 32 17.16 9.46 11.48
CA LYS A 32 17.35 8.57 10.31
C LYS A 32 16.53 9.01 9.11
N ASN A 33 15.34 9.58 9.33
CA ASN A 33 14.51 10.12 8.26
C ASN A 33 15.23 11.27 7.55
N ILE A 34 15.81 12.20 8.32
CA ILE A 34 16.62 13.29 7.78
C ILE A 34 17.79 12.75 6.94
N GLU A 35 18.55 11.80 7.49
CA GLU A 35 19.69 11.17 6.80
C GLU A 35 19.26 10.51 5.48
N HIS A 36 18.24 9.64 5.53
CA HIS A 36 17.73 8.97 4.34
C HIS A 36 17.04 9.89 3.34
N THR A 37 16.49 11.02 3.80
CA THR A 37 15.93 12.03 2.90
C THR A 37 17.05 12.76 2.18
N LYS A 38 18.14 13.09 2.88
CA LYS A 38 19.35 13.67 2.26
C LYS A 38 19.95 12.73 1.22
N GLU A 39 20.19 11.47 1.56
CA GLU A 39 20.70 10.46 0.62
C GLU A 39 19.81 10.31 -0.63
N PHE A 40 18.49 10.28 -0.42
CA PHE A 40 17.51 10.17 -1.50
C PHE A 40 17.59 11.37 -2.47
N LEU A 41 17.76 12.59 -1.94
CA LEU A 41 17.91 13.80 -2.74
C LEU A 41 19.24 13.83 -3.50
N GLU A 42 20.35 13.43 -2.85
CA GLU A 42 21.68 13.35 -3.45
C GLU A 42 21.75 12.33 -4.59
N GLN A 43 20.94 11.27 -4.53
CA GLN A 43 20.82 10.29 -5.62
C GLN A 43 20.13 10.82 -6.88
N GLY A 44 19.53 12.02 -6.82
CA GLY A 44 18.86 12.67 -7.94
C GLY A 44 17.34 12.48 -7.91
N VAL A 45 16.64 13.62 -7.91
CA VAL A 45 15.18 13.70 -7.95
C VAL A 45 14.73 14.78 -8.93
N GLN A 46 13.50 14.67 -9.38
CA GLN A 46 12.78 15.74 -10.08
C GLN A 46 11.52 16.10 -9.31
N ASP A 47 11.07 17.34 -9.44
CA ASP A 47 9.77 17.74 -8.89
C ASP A 47 8.65 16.95 -9.58
N PHE A 48 7.64 16.62 -8.78
CA PHE A 48 6.48 15.87 -9.22
C PHE A 48 5.22 16.58 -8.76
N GLU A 49 4.29 16.79 -9.67
CA GLU A 49 2.96 17.28 -9.35
C GLU A 49 2.02 16.10 -9.27
N LEU A 50 1.40 15.92 -8.10
CA LEU A 50 0.35 14.92 -7.92
C LEU A 50 -0.98 15.55 -8.36
N PRO A 51 -1.61 15.08 -9.45
CA PRO A 51 -2.86 15.66 -9.92
C PRO A 51 -3.94 15.58 -8.83
N GLN A 52 -4.79 16.60 -8.76
CA GLN A 52 -5.90 16.68 -7.78
C GLN A 52 -5.47 16.75 -6.31
N TYR A 53 -4.18 16.94 -6.03
CA TYR A 53 -3.67 17.18 -4.68
C TYR A 53 -2.92 18.51 -4.61
N ASN A 54 -3.52 19.48 -3.91
CA ASN A 54 -2.87 20.76 -3.66
C ASN A 54 -1.83 20.60 -2.56
N ILE A 55 -0.55 20.65 -2.94
CA ILE A 55 0.56 20.53 -2.00
C ILE A 55 0.59 21.78 -1.11
N PRO A 56 0.45 21.65 0.23
CA PRO A 56 0.51 22.80 1.12
C PRO A 56 1.90 23.46 1.12
N VAL A 57 1.93 24.76 1.43
CA VAL A 57 3.19 25.50 1.65
C VAL A 57 4.01 24.78 2.72
N GLY A 58 5.32 24.69 2.49
CA GLY A 58 6.24 23.95 3.36
C GLY A 58 6.55 22.53 2.91
N TYR A 59 5.94 22.07 1.80
CA TYR A 59 6.13 20.72 1.26
C TYR A 59 6.36 20.75 -0.24
N ARG A 60 7.03 19.71 -0.76
CA ARG A 60 7.09 19.43 -2.19
C ARG A 60 7.08 17.93 -2.45
N PHE A 61 6.45 17.53 -3.55
CA PHE A 61 6.50 16.14 -4.01
C PHE A 61 7.65 15.99 -5.01
N VAL A 62 8.37 14.89 -4.89
CA VAL A 62 9.51 14.57 -5.75
C VAL A 62 9.44 13.12 -6.21
N LYS A 63 9.93 12.88 -7.42
CA LYS A 63 10.14 11.55 -7.99
C LYS A 63 11.63 11.26 -8.10
N SER A 64 12.05 10.06 -7.70
CA SER A 64 13.42 9.61 -7.91
C SER A 64 13.73 9.44 -9.39
N LEU A 65 14.95 9.82 -9.80
CA LEU A 65 15.43 9.57 -11.15
C LEU A 65 15.91 8.12 -11.38
N LYS A 66 16.16 7.37 -10.29
CA LYS A 66 16.75 6.02 -10.35
C LYS A 66 15.74 4.89 -10.20
N ARG A 67 14.56 5.18 -9.62
CA ARG A 67 13.53 4.19 -9.31
C ARG A 67 12.15 4.81 -9.37
N ASN A 68 11.12 3.97 -9.44
CA ASN A 68 9.72 4.39 -9.40
C ASN A 68 9.27 4.69 -7.96
N GLN A 69 10.00 5.58 -7.28
CA GLN A 69 9.71 6.02 -5.92
C GLN A 69 9.41 7.51 -5.91
N TYR A 70 8.37 7.86 -5.17
CA TYR A 70 7.87 9.21 -5.00
C TYR A 70 7.85 9.54 -3.50
N ARG A 71 8.19 10.78 -3.15
CA ARG A 71 8.18 11.23 -1.76
C ARG A 71 7.56 12.61 -1.65
N LEU A 72 6.75 12.83 -0.62
CA LEU A 72 6.47 14.16 -0.12
C LEU A 72 7.52 14.48 0.95
N ILE A 73 8.20 15.61 0.77
CA ILE A 73 9.24 16.08 1.69
C ILE A 73 8.93 17.48 2.19
N THR A 74 9.43 17.83 3.37
CA THR A 74 9.41 19.22 3.85
C THR A 74 10.36 20.09 3.03
N THR A 75 10.10 21.39 2.97
CA THR A 75 10.98 22.38 2.30
C THR A 75 11.89 23.12 3.26
N THR A 76 11.73 22.92 4.57
CA THR A 76 12.60 23.51 5.60
C THR A 76 13.74 22.55 5.91
N VAL A 77 14.96 23.08 6.06
CA VAL A 77 16.14 22.28 6.44
C VAL A 77 16.14 22.06 7.95
N PRO A 78 16.42 20.83 8.44
CA PRO A 78 16.70 19.63 7.67
C PRO A 78 15.45 19.04 6.99
N PHE A 79 15.59 18.62 5.73
CA PHE A 79 14.49 18.00 4.99
C PHE A 79 14.14 16.64 5.58
N GLU A 80 12.86 16.34 5.67
CA GLU A 80 12.36 15.03 6.06
C GLU A 80 11.30 14.53 5.08
N THR A 81 11.26 13.21 4.92
CA THR A 81 10.22 12.50 4.18
C THR A 81 9.01 12.35 5.09
N VAL A 82 7.85 12.83 4.65
CA VAL A 82 6.59 12.70 5.40
C VAL A 82 5.65 11.68 4.77
N TYR A 83 5.85 11.37 3.49
CA TYR A 83 5.11 10.35 2.75
C TYR A 83 6.01 9.74 1.67
N LEU A 84 5.90 8.43 1.45
CA LEU A 84 6.64 7.70 0.42
C LEU A 84 5.72 6.69 -0.26
N VAL A 85 5.78 6.63 -1.58
CA VAL A 85 5.22 5.54 -2.37
C VAL A 85 6.26 5.00 -3.35
N GLU A 86 6.38 3.68 -3.42
CA GLU A 86 7.14 2.97 -4.45
C GLU A 86 6.19 2.09 -5.26
N VAL A 87 6.30 2.17 -6.58
CA VAL A 87 5.46 1.41 -7.50
C VAL A 87 6.32 0.45 -8.33
N ILE A 88 5.74 -0.70 -8.66
CA ILE A 88 6.32 -1.67 -9.58
C ILE A 88 5.34 -1.89 -10.71
N PHE A 89 5.85 -1.99 -11.93
CA PHE A 89 5.05 -2.31 -13.10
C PHE A 89 5.16 -3.79 -13.41
N ARG A 90 4.01 -4.44 -13.65
CA ARG A 90 3.95 -5.85 -14.04
C ARG A 90 3.07 -6.04 -15.27
N LYS A 91 3.21 -7.20 -15.91
CA LYS A 91 2.48 -7.59 -17.13
C LYS A 91 1.91 -9.01 -17.04
N ASP A 92 2.00 -9.62 -15.87
CA ASP A 92 1.69 -11.03 -15.59
C ASP A 92 0.25 -11.27 -15.11
N ILE A 93 -0.52 -10.20 -14.85
CA ILE A 93 -1.93 -10.31 -14.38
C ILE A 93 -2.92 -10.14 -15.53
N VAL A 94 -2.66 -9.19 -16.44
CA VAL A 94 -3.42 -9.00 -17.67
C VAL A 94 -2.39 -8.86 -18.80
N TYR A 95 -2.21 -9.93 -19.58
CA TYR A 95 -1.11 -10.05 -20.55
C TYR A 95 -1.03 -8.90 -21.56
N THR A 96 -2.17 -8.27 -21.89
CA THR A 96 -2.26 -7.20 -22.87
C THR A 96 -2.07 -5.80 -22.29
N LYS A 97 -1.96 -5.64 -20.96
CA LYS A 97 -1.93 -4.34 -20.29
C LYS A 97 -0.74 -4.22 -19.35
N THR A 98 -0.11 -3.03 -19.33
CA THR A 98 0.87 -2.71 -18.29
C THR A 98 0.11 -2.34 -17.03
N ILE A 99 0.39 -3.03 -15.93
CA ILE A 99 -0.32 -2.85 -14.67
C ILE A 99 0.61 -2.23 -13.67
N CYS A 100 0.07 -1.31 -12.86
CA CYS A 100 0.80 -0.72 -11.76
C CYS A 100 0.43 -1.42 -10.46
N THR A 101 1.41 -2.00 -9.77
CA THR A 101 1.27 -2.46 -8.40
C THR A 101 1.90 -1.42 -7.49
N GLN A 102 1.14 -0.97 -6.49
CA GLN A 102 1.71 -0.20 -5.40
C GLN A 102 2.39 -1.19 -4.45
N VAL A 103 3.70 -1.08 -4.28
CA VAL A 103 4.48 -2.11 -3.54
C VAL A 103 4.98 -1.61 -2.19
N LYS A 104 5.13 -0.29 -2.02
CA LYS A 104 5.51 0.27 -0.71
C LYS A 104 4.78 1.57 -0.47
N VAL A 105 4.17 1.69 0.70
CA VAL A 105 3.56 2.92 1.19
C VAL A 105 4.07 3.19 2.59
N TRP A 106 4.59 4.38 2.81
CA TRP A 106 4.94 4.85 4.13
C TRP A 106 4.36 6.23 4.37
N ARG A 107 3.86 6.44 5.59
CA ARG A 107 3.36 7.72 6.07
C ARG A 107 3.94 7.98 7.45
N THR A 108 4.41 9.20 7.67
CA THR A 108 4.85 9.62 9.00
C THR A 108 3.71 9.51 10.03
N VAL A 109 4.09 9.21 11.27
CA VAL A 109 3.19 9.21 12.43
C VAL A 109 3.21 10.55 13.18
N ALA A 110 4.10 11.48 12.79
CA ALA A 110 4.18 12.80 13.41
C ALA A 110 2.89 13.59 13.17
N ALA A 111 2.30 14.08 14.26
CA ALA A 111 0.98 14.70 14.25
C ALA A 111 0.92 15.96 13.37
N GLU A 112 2.02 16.71 13.31
CA GLU A 112 2.12 17.96 12.54
C GLU A 112 1.95 17.79 11.02
N HIS A 113 2.23 16.60 10.49
CA HIS A 113 2.06 16.29 9.05
C HIS A 113 0.80 15.48 8.75
N SER A 114 -0.01 15.16 9.77
CA SER A 114 -1.16 14.27 9.63
C SER A 114 -2.21 14.81 8.65
N THR A 115 -2.45 16.12 8.66
CA THR A 115 -3.40 16.81 7.79
C THR A 115 -2.97 16.73 6.32
N VAL A 116 -1.68 16.98 6.06
CA VAL A 116 -1.07 16.95 4.73
C VAL A 116 -1.11 15.53 4.17
N THR A 117 -0.70 14.55 4.96
CA THR A 117 -0.53 13.17 4.46
C THR A 117 -1.83 12.37 4.37
N ARG A 118 -2.96 12.88 4.91
CA ARG A 118 -4.24 12.15 4.96
C ARG A 118 -4.86 11.90 3.60
N ALA A 119 -4.82 12.87 2.69
CA ALA A 119 -5.48 12.77 1.38
C ALA A 119 -4.60 12.13 0.30
N ILE A 120 -3.28 12.07 0.52
CA ILE A 120 -2.31 11.60 -0.47
C ILE A 120 -2.58 10.17 -0.95
N PRO A 121 -2.89 9.18 -0.09
CA PRO A 121 -3.04 7.81 -0.57
C PRO A 121 -4.09 7.67 -1.66
N ARG A 122 -5.25 8.34 -1.50
CA ARG A 122 -6.32 8.32 -2.50
C ARG A 122 -5.99 9.13 -3.75
N ALA A 123 -5.38 10.31 -3.59
CA ALA A 123 -4.94 11.11 -4.74
C ALA A 123 -3.89 10.37 -5.57
N PHE A 124 -2.93 9.72 -4.91
CA PHE A 124 -1.88 8.93 -5.55
C PHE A 124 -2.47 7.69 -6.23
N PHE A 125 -3.38 6.98 -5.57
CA PHE A 125 -4.07 5.84 -6.17
C PHE A 125 -4.84 6.25 -7.43
N ASN A 126 -5.56 7.38 -7.40
CA ASN A 126 -6.26 7.91 -8.56
C ASN A 126 -5.29 8.28 -9.70
N TYR A 127 -4.16 8.93 -9.37
CA TYR A 127 -3.09 9.20 -10.34
C TYR A 127 -2.60 7.91 -11.02
N LEU A 128 -2.40 6.82 -10.27
CA LEU A 128 -2.00 5.54 -10.85
C LEU A 128 -3.08 4.96 -11.78
N LEU A 129 -4.34 4.99 -11.37
CA LEU A 129 -5.45 4.54 -12.23
C LEU A 129 -5.58 5.35 -13.51
N GLU A 130 -5.42 6.67 -13.45
CA GLU A 130 -5.49 7.54 -14.63
C GLU A 130 -4.35 7.30 -15.62
N ASN A 131 -3.17 6.89 -15.15
CA ASN A 131 -2.01 6.68 -16.02
C ASN A 131 -1.84 5.23 -16.50
N TYR A 132 -2.36 4.25 -15.76
CA TYR A 132 -2.11 2.82 -16.03
C TYR A 132 -3.36 1.97 -16.18
N ASN A 133 -4.56 2.56 -16.03
CA ASN A 133 -5.89 1.94 -16.07
C ASN A 133 -6.17 0.86 -15.02
N ILE A 134 -5.15 0.14 -14.54
CA ILE A 134 -5.24 -0.99 -13.63
C ILE A 134 -4.25 -0.79 -12.48
N VAL A 135 -4.76 -0.89 -11.26
CA VAL A 135 -3.96 -0.93 -10.03
C VAL A 135 -4.20 -2.24 -9.29
N VAL A 136 -3.12 -2.88 -8.84
CA VAL A 136 -3.17 -4.18 -8.18
C VAL A 136 -2.54 -4.10 -6.78
N SER A 137 -3.06 -4.92 -5.86
CA SER A 137 -2.47 -5.08 -4.53
C SER A 137 -1.07 -5.67 -4.58
N ASP A 138 -0.27 -5.32 -3.58
CA ASP A 138 0.97 -6.04 -3.33
C ASP A 138 0.69 -7.40 -2.71
N GLU A 139 1.77 -8.15 -2.50
CA GLU A 139 1.77 -9.50 -1.96
C GLU A 139 1.84 -9.47 -0.41
N GLU A 140 1.75 -8.28 0.19
CA GLU A 140 1.98 -8.04 1.62
C GLU A 140 0.70 -8.28 2.44
N GLN A 141 0.76 -9.24 3.35
CA GLN A 141 -0.37 -9.69 4.16
C GLN A 141 -0.42 -8.97 5.51
N THR A 142 -0.49 -7.62 5.49
CA THR A 142 -0.54 -6.80 6.71
C THR A 142 -1.95 -6.27 7.01
N GLY A 143 -2.30 -6.14 8.29
CA GLY A 143 -3.60 -5.57 8.68
C GLY A 143 -3.81 -4.12 8.22
N ALA A 144 -2.73 -3.33 8.16
CA ALA A 144 -2.79 -1.96 7.62
C ALA A 144 -3.02 -1.97 6.10
N GLY A 145 -2.35 -2.88 5.36
CA GLY A 145 -2.56 -3.08 3.93
C GLY A 145 -3.98 -3.52 3.61
N LYS A 146 -4.51 -4.50 4.35
CA LYS A 146 -5.90 -4.96 4.24
C LYS A 146 -6.89 -3.80 4.38
N ARG A 147 -6.84 -3.04 5.48
CA ARG A 147 -7.72 -1.90 5.71
C ARG A 147 -7.57 -0.80 4.64
N PHE A 148 -6.36 -0.58 4.14
CA PHE A 148 -6.14 0.34 3.04
C PHE A 148 -6.88 -0.12 1.77
N TRP A 149 -6.75 -1.40 1.41
CA TRP A 149 -7.41 -1.98 0.24
C TRP A 149 -8.94 -2.02 0.37
N GLU A 150 -9.48 -2.36 1.54
CA GLU A 150 -10.93 -2.24 1.82
C GLU A 150 -11.44 -0.82 1.56
N THR A 151 -10.68 0.20 2.00
CA THR A 151 -11.00 1.61 1.77
C THR A 151 -10.93 1.99 0.27
N MET A 152 -9.94 1.46 -0.46
CA MET A 152 -9.82 1.71 -1.90
C MET A 152 -10.92 1.01 -2.70
N ILE A 153 -11.36 -0.19 -2.28
CA ILE A 153 -12.43 -0.95 -2.93
C ILE A 153 -13.79 -0.29 -2.71
N ASP A 154 -14.13 0.10 -1.47
CA ASP A 154 -15.35 0.85 -1.18
C ASP A 154 -15.42 2.13 -2.03
N TRP A 155 -14.30 2.83 -2.15
CA TRP A 155 -14.21 3.97 -3.04
C TRP A 155 -14.41 3.59 -4.52
N ALA A 156 -13.73 2.56 -4.99
CA ALA A 156 -13.75 2.16 -6.39
C ALA A 156 -15.17 1.79 -6.85
N PHE A 157 -15.95 1.12 -6.00
CA PHE A 157 -17.36 0.85 -6.27
C PHE A 157 -18.16 2.16 -6.41
N LYS A 158 -17.98 3.12 -5.49
CA LYS A 158 -18.64 4.45 -5.57
C LYS A 158 -18.21 5.25 -6.80
N ALA A 159 -17.01 4.99 -7.33
CA ALA A 159 -16.49 5.58 -8.55
C ALA A 159 -16.88 4.82 -9.83
N ASN A 160 -17.74 3.79 -9.74
CA ASN A 160 -18.15 2.92 -10.85
C ASN A 160 -16.97 2.25 -11.57
N LEU A 161 -15.91 1.91 -10.83
CA LEU A 161 -14.78 1.15 -11.35
C LEU A 161 -15.05 -0.36 -11.28
N TYR A 162 -14.28 -1.13 -12.04
CA TYR A 162 -14.36 -2.59 -12.06
C TYR A 162 -13.37 -3.17 -11.05
N ILE A 163 -13.84 -4.08 -10.20
CA ILE A 163 -13.02 -4.71 -9.17
C ILE A 163 -12.99 -6.22 -9.40
N TYR A 164 -11.80 -6.81 -9.30
CA TYR A 164 -11.57 -8.23 -9.48
C TYR A 164 -10.64 -8.78 -8.40
N ILE A 165 -10.72 -10.09 -8.19
CA ILE A 165 -9.73 -10.90 -7.49
C ILE A 165 -8.95 -11.68 -8.55
N SER A 166 -7.63 -11.58 -8.53
CA SER A 166 -6.73 -12.40 -9.33
C SER A 166 -6.20 -13.54 -8.48
N ASP A 167 -6.45 -14.79 -8.88
CA ASP A 167 -5.91 -15.96 -8.18
C ASP A 167 -4.64 -16.48 -8.86
N GLY A 168 -3.46 -16.07 -8.39
CA GLY A 168 -2.19 -16.55 -8.91
C GLY A 168 -1.79 -17.96 -8.50
N THR A 169 -2.61 -18.68 -7.73
CA THR A 169 -2.35 -20.09 -7.38
C THR A 169 -2.78 -21.06 -8.48
N GLU A 170 -3.58 -20.60 -9.43
CA GLU A 170 -4.02 -21.34 -10.61
C GLU A 170 -3.19 -20.94 -11.85
N GLU A 171 -2.95 -21.90 -12.76
CA GLU A 171 -2.10 -21.70 -13.95
C GLU A 171 -2.59 -20.55 -14.85
N GLU A 172 -3.91 -20.47 -15.07
CA GLU A 172 -4.55 -19.43 -15.90
C GLU A 172 -4.79 -18.11 -15.15
N ARG A 173 -4.44 -18.05 -13.86
CA ARG A 173 -4.61 -16.87 -13.00
C ARG A 173 -5.99 -16.19 -13.12
N PRO A 174 -7.11 -16.88 -12.81
CA PRO A 174 -8.45 -16.38 -13.10
C PRO A 174 -8.75 -15.03 -12.46
N LEU A 175 -9.54 -14.22 -13.17
CA LEU A 175 -10.06 -12.93 -12.68
C LEU A 175 -11.53 -13.04 -12.29
N ILE A 176 -11.79 -13.02 -10.99
CA ILE A 176 -13.14 -13.12 -10.42
C ILE A 176 -13.67 -11.71 -10.17
N LYS A 177 -14.71 -11.31 -10.89
CA LYS A 177 -15.32 -9.98 -10.74
C LYS A 177 -16.11 -9.89 -9.44
N LEU A 178 -15.88 -8.83 -8.67
CA LEU A 178 -16.70 -8.48 -7.51
C LEU A 178 -17.83 -7.53 -7.91
N ASN A 179 -19.01 -7.74 -7.32
CA ASN A 179 -20.20 -6.93 -7.60
C ASN A 179 -20.46 -5.85 -6.56
N ASN A 180 -20.02 -6.06 -5.32
CA ASN A 180 -20.13 -5.10 -4.22
C ASN A 180 -19.14 -5.43 -3.08
N THR A 181 -19.11 -4.57 -2.06
CA THR A 181 -18.24 -4.75 -0.88
C THR A 181 -18.69 -5.91 0.01
N ASP A 182 -19.99 -6.21 0.08
CA ASP A 182 -20.49 -7.28 0.94
C ASP A 182 -20.00 -8.64 0.45
N GLU A 183 -19.95 -8.83 -0.88
CA GLU A 183 -19.38 -10.00 -1.52
C GLU A 183 -17.91 -10.20 -1.12
N LEU A 184 -17.13 -9.11 -1.03
CA LEU A 184 -15.74 -9.18 -0.56
C LEU A 184 -15.69 -9.73 0.88
N TYR A 185 -16.46 -9.16 1.80
CA TYR A 185 -16.41 -9.54 3.22
C TYR A 185 -16.99 -10.92 3.50
N GLU A 186 -18.10 -11.28 2.87
CA GLU A 186 -18.80 -12.53 3.15
C GLU A 186 -18.14 -13.76 2.52
N LYS A 187 -17.48 -13.59 1.36
CA LYS A 187 -17.01 -14.73 0.55
C LYS A 187 -15.51 -14.74 0.30
N TRP A 188 -14.90 -13.57 0.17
CA TRP A 188 -13.55 -13.46 -0.39
C TRP A 188 -12.51 -12.94 0.58
N GLU A 189 -12.90 -12.47 1.76
CA GLU A 189 -11.98 -11.91 2.75
C GLU A 189 -10.91 -12.93 3.17
N ASP A 190 -11.34 -14.11 3.60
CA ASP A 190 -10.45 -15.21 4.00
C ASP A 190 -9.75 -15.86 2.80
N PHE A 191 -10.28 -15.68 1.58
CA PHE A 191 -9.65 -16.15 0.36
C PHE A 191 -8.45 -15.26 0.00
N CYS A 192 -8.64 -13.94 0.03
CA CYS A 192 -7.64 -12.94 -0.36
C CYS A 192 -6.59 -12.69 0.74
N TRP A 193 -6.99 -12.76 2.02
CA TRP A 193 -6.10 -12.50 3.15
C TRP A 193 -6.01 -13.67 4.10
N GLY A 194 -4.78 -14.10 4.39
CA GLY A 194 -4.53 -15.21 5.28
C GLY A 194 -3.07 -15.39 5.62
N LYS A 195 -2.77 -16.47 6.34
CA LYS A 195 -1.43 -16.73 6.90
C LYS A 195 -0.54 -17.59 6.00
N ASP A 196 -1.13 -18.27 5.02
CA ASP A 196 -0.38 -19.12 4.10
C ASP A 196 0.32 -18.24 3.05
N ARG A 197 1.66 -18.19 3.12
CA ARG A 197 2.47 -17.35 2.25
C ARG A 197 2.57 -17.90 0.83
N ASP A 198 2.41 -19.20 0.63
CA ASP A 198 2.47 -19.82 -0.70
C ASP A 198 1.13 -19.73 -1.45
N ILE A 199 0.10 -19.19 -0.78
CA ILE A 199 -1.25 -19.02 -1.34
C ILE A 199 -1.64 -17.55 -1.37
N HIS A 200 -1.70 -16.88 -0.22
CA HIS A 200 -2.32 -15.56 -0.10
C HIS A 200 -1.48 -14.44 -0.72
N THR A 201 -0.16 -14.63 -0.85
CA THR A 201 0.71 -13.67 -1.56
C THR A 201 0.41 -13.63 -3.06
N HIS A 202 -0.17 -14.70 -3.62
CA HIS A 202 -0.49 -14.79 -5.04
C HIS A 202 -1.93 -14.37 -5.38
N ARG A 203 -2.77 -14.16 -4.36
CA ARG A 203 -4.16 -13.71 -4.50
C ARG A 203 -4.24 -12.20 -4.34
N LEU A 204 -4.54 -11.50 -5.43
CA LEU A 204 -4.39 -10.06 -5.51
C LEU A 204 -5.70 -9.38 -5.85
N LEU A 205 -5.91 -8.19 -5.30
CA LEU A 205 -7.05 -7.34 -5.62
C LEU A 205 -6.67 -6.45 -6.80
N VAL A 206 -7.61 -6.30 -7.72
CA VAL A 206 -7.42 -5.57 -8.97
C VAL A 206 -8.53 -4.53 -9.08
N ILE A 207 -8.16 -3.27 -9.25
CA ILE A 207 -9.09 -2.17 -9.57
C ILE A 207 -8.77 -1.69 -10.99
N SER A 208 -9.78 -1.60 -11.84
CA SER A 208 -9.64 -1.25 -13.26
C SER A 208 -10.67 -0.21 -13.69
N LYS A 209 -10.27 0.71 -14.58
CA LYS A 209 -11.17 1.67 -15.25
C LYS A 209 -12.04 1.02 -16.33
N GLU A 210 -11.63 -0.12 -16.84
CA GLU A 210 -12.29 -0.83 -17.94
C GLU A 210 -12.62 -2.26 -17.52
N PRO A 211 -13.65 -2.88 -18.12
CA PRO A 211 -13.88 -4.30 -17.91
C PRO A 211 -12.66 -5.09 -18.40
N LEU A 212 -12.21 -6.02 -17.56
CA LEU A 212 -11.16 -6.96 -17.89
C LEU A 212 -11.80 -8.27 -18.34
N SER A 213 -11.29 -8.79 -19.46
CA SER A 213 -11.44 -10.17 -19.88
C SER A 213 -10.04 -10.78 -19.91
N GLN A 214 -9.93 -12.06 -19.57
CA GLN A 214 -8.72 -12.83 -19.88
C GLN A 214 -8.72 -13.20 -21.35
#